data_AF-A0A7S0SVK6-F1
#
_entry.id   AF-A0A7S0SVK6-F1
#
_cell.length_a   1.000
_cell.length_b   1.000
_cell.length_c   1.000
_cell.angle_alpha   90.00
_cell.angle_beta   90.00
_cell.angle_gamma   90.00
#
_symmetry.space_group_name_H-M   'P 1'
#
loop_
_entity.id
_entity.type
_entity.pdbx_description
1 polymer ?
#
loop_
_entity_poly.entity_id
_entity_poly.type
_entity_poly.pdbx_seq_one_letter_code
_entity_poly.pdbx_strand_id
1 'polypeptide(L)'
;ADPEVGGASNALPCAGAIHPPAQYPTTHPKDAAACPDDTLKLEFVHGYRAHDARHNLAYAKSGHLCYHAAALGIAMHPTTRKQTFFRGHSDDIMCLAMHPRGDLVATGE
;
A
#
# COMPACT_ATOMS: atom_id res chain seq x y z
N ALA A 1 -8.67 -23.08 15.07
CA ALA A 1 -8.69 -22.38 13.77
C ALA A 1 -7.27 -21.92 13.54
N ASP A 2 -6.48 -22.79 12.92
CA ASP A 2 -5.08 -22.57 12.64
C ASP A 2 -4.91 -21.46 11.59
N PRO A 3 -3.87 -20.61 11.69
CA PRO A 3 -3.56 -19.67 10.63
C PRO A 3 -3.16 -20.45 9.38
N GLU A 4 -3.64 -20.03 8.21
CA GLU A 4 -3.27 -20.63 6.92
C GLU A 4 -1.75 -20.72 6.79
N VAL A 5 -1.25 -21.94 6.92
CA VAL A 5 0.12 -22.30 6.55
C VAL A 5 0.21 -22.09 5.04
N GLY A 6 1.11 -21.18 4.65
CA GLY A 6 1.36 -20.82 3.26
C GLY A 6 1.45 -22.04 2.35
N GLY A 7 0.76 -21.93 1.21
CA GLY A 7 0.46 -23.02 0.28
C GLY A 7 1.66 -23.87 -0.13
N ALA A 8 1.35 -25.13 -0.44
CA ALA A 8 2.26 -26.20 -0.80
C ALA A 8 3.37 -25.77 -1.78
N SER A 9 4.59 -26.18 -1.44
CA SER A 9 5.86 -25.94 -2.11
C SER A 9 5.89 -26.53 -3.53
N ASN A 10 5.44 -25.77 -4.53
CA ASN A 10 5.95 -25.95 -5.88
C ASN A 10 7.34 -25.31 -5.93
N ALA A 11 8.39 -26.14 -5.88
CA ALA A 11 9.77 -25.67 -5.98
C ALA A 11 9.93 -24.85 -7.27
N LEU A 12 10.13 -23.54 -7.12
CA LEU A 12 10.38 -22.66 -8.24
C LEU A 12 11.62 -23.16 -8.99
N PRO A 13 11.67 -23.06 -10.33
CA PRO A 13 12.77 -23.59 -11.15
C PRO A 13 14.16 -23.02 -10.77
N CYS A 14 14.21 -21.94 -10.00
CA CYS A 14 15.42 -21.32 -9.46
C CYS A 14 15.69 -21.60 -7.98
N ALA A 15 14.89 -22.41 -7.29
CA ALA A 15 14.99 -22.60 -5.84
C ALA A 15 16.38 -23.08 -5.37
N GLY A 16 17.05 -23.95 -6.15
CA GLY A 16 18.42 -24.41 -5.85
C GLY A 16 19.51 -23.34 -6.03
N ALA A 17 19.21 -22.23 -6.71
CA ALA A 17 20.10 -21.09 -6.90
C ALA A 17 19.81 -19.94 -5.93
N ILE A 18 18.78 -20.07 -5.07
CA ILE A 18 18.50 -19.11 -4.00
C ILE A 18 19.49 -19.38 -2.87
N HIS A 19 20.63 -18.70 -2.93
CA HIS A 19 21.58 -18.70 -1.83
C HIS A 19 21.26 -17.54 -0.89
N PRO A 20 21.29 -17.76 0.44
CA PRO A 20 21.25 -16.65 1.38
C PRO A 20 22.44 -15.73 1.08
N PRO A 21 22.29 -14.40 1.22
CA PRO A 21 23.41 -13.48 1.14
C PRO A 21 24.56 -13.97 2.04
N ALA A 22 25.81 -13.86 1.58
CA ALA A 22 26.98 -14.39 2.30
C ALA A 22 27.12 -13.85 3.75
N GLN A 23 26.48 -12.72 4.05
CA GLN A 23 26.49 -12.06 5.36
C GLN A 23 25.16 -12.21 6.11
N TYR A 24 24.25 -13.08 5.67
CA TYR A 24 22.99 -13.30 6.37
C TYR A 24 23.28 -13.95 7.73
N PRO A 25 22.94 -13.30 8.86
CA PRO A 25 23.21 -13.86 10.17
C PRO A 25 22.35 -15.10 10.41
N THR A 26 22.99 -16.24 10.68
CA THR A 26 22.33 -17.52 10.99
C THR A 26 21.93 -17.65 12.46
N THR A 27 22.45 -16.76 13.31
CA THR A 27 22.08 -16.63 14.71
C THR A 27 21.06 -15.51 14.86
N HIS A 28 19.80 -15.88 15.07
CA HIS A 28 18.75 -14.91 15.39
C HIS A 28 18.71 -14.64 16.91
N PRO A 29 18.34 -13.41 17.33
CA PRO A 29 17.99 -13.13 18.73
C PRO A 29 16.93 -14.11 19.24
N LYS A 30 16.96 -14.44 20.53
CA LYS A 30 16.00 -15.40 21.14
C LYS A 30 14.55 -14.96 21.03
N ASP A 31 14.34 -13.66 20.88
CA ASP A 31 13.08 -12.93 20.79
C ASP A 31 12.73 -12.52 19.36
N ALA A 32 13.41 -13.05 18.34
CA ALA A 32 13.16 -12.67 16.93
C ALA A 32 11.71 -12.92 16.45
N ALA A 33 10.97 -13.81 17.12
CA ALA A 33 9.55 -14.08 16.83
C ALA A 33 8.58 -13.28 17.71
N ALA A 34 9.08 -12.51 18.70
CA ALA A 34 8.25 -11.64 19.51
C ALA A 34 7.77 -10.44 18.68
N CYS A 35 6.59 -9.92 19.01
CA CYS A 35 6.14 -8.67 18.41
C CYS A 35 7.09 -7.54 18.84
N PRO A 36 7.61 -6.72 17.90
CA PRO A 36 8.35 -5.52 18.25
C PRO A 36 7.48 -4.55 19.06
N ASP A 37 8.11 -3.76 19.92
CA ASP A 37 7.45 -2.67 20.65
C ASP A 37 7.12 -1.48 19.72
N ASP A 38 7.86 -1.36 18.61
CA ASP A 38 7.68 -0.31 17.62
C ASP A 38 6.47 -0.57 16.71
N THR A 39 5.87 0.51 16.22
CA THR A 39 4.77 0.46 15.26
C THR A 39 5.15 1.11 13.93
N LEU A 40 4.58 0.61 12.84
CA LEU A 40 4.79 1.17 11.52
C LEU A 40 3.69 2.17 11.18
N LYS A 41 4.10 3.30 10.60
CA LYS A 41 3.20 4.31 10.06
C LYS A 41 3.45 4.45 8.57
N LEU A 42 2.38 4.42 7.78
CA LEU A 42 2.47 4.70 6.36
C LEU A 42 2.88 6.17 6.14
N GLU A 43 3.99 6.37 5.45
CA GLU A 43 4.51 7.70 5.12
C GLU A 43 4.18 8.10 3.68
N PHE A 44 4.38 7.19 2.73
CA PHE A 44 4.23 7.48 1.31
C PHE A 44 3.87 6.23 0.52
N VAL A 45 3.00 6.39 -0.47
CA VAL A 45 2.67 5.37 -1.47
C VAL A 45 3.29 5.76 -2.80
N HIS A 46 4.04 4.83 -3.39
CA HIS A 46 4.62 4.97 -4.72
C HIS A 46 3.70 4.31 -5.76
N GLY A 47 3.41 5.05 -6.82
CA GLY A 47 2.60 4.56 -7.94
C GLY A 47 1.21 5.19 -8.03
N TYR A 48 0.61 5.03 -9.20
CA TYR A 48 -0.74 5.48 -9.53
C TYR A 48 -1.37 4.44 -10.46
N ARG A 49 -2.62 4.06 -10.20
CA ARG A 49 -3.33 3.07 -11.01
C ARG A 49 -3.82 3.71 -12.31
N ALA A 50 -3.00 3.65 -13.35
CA ALA A 50 -3.28 4.20 -14.68
C ALA A 50 -3.61 3.16 -15.76
N HIS A 51 -3.33 1.88 -15.50
CA HIS A 51 -3.32 0.84 -16.54
C HIS A 51 -4.72 0.24 -16.81
N ASP A 52 -5.59 0.22 -15.80
CA ASP A 52 -6.90 -0.42 -15.81
C ASP A 52 -8.01 0.47 -15.21
N ALA A 53 -7.69 1.70 -14.81
CA ALA A 53 -8.63 2.67 -14.25
C ALA A 53 -8.59 4.01 -15.02
N ARG A 54 -9.71 4.75 -14.96
CA ARG A 54 -9.88 6.06 -15.60
C ARG A 54 -10.64 7.00 -14.69
N HIS A 55 -10.52 8.31 -14.95
CA HIS A 55 -11.22 9.37 -14.20
C HIS A 55 -11.00 9.29 -12.68
N ASN A 56 -9.79 8.93 -12.27
CA ASN A 56 -9.43 8.62 -10.89
C ASN A 56 -8.31 9.50 -10.31
N LEU A 57 -8.15 10.69 -10.88
CA LEU A 57 -7.28 11.77 -10.40
C LEU A 57 -8.04 13.10 -10.49
N ALA A 58 -8.08 13.85 -9.40
CA ALA A 58 -8.71 15.17 -9.35
C ALA A 58 -7.93 16.13 -8.46
N TYR A 59 -8.10 17.44 -8.67
CA TYR A 59 -7.63 18.46 -7.73
C TYR A 59 -8.74 18.79 -6.73
N ALA A 60 -8.41 18.74 -5.45
CA ALA A 60 -9.25 19.33 -4.41
C ALA A 60 -9.16 20.87 -4.46
N LYS A 61 -10.17 21.54 -3.89
CA LYS A 61 -10.19 23.00 -3.70
C LYS A 61 -8.97 23.51 -2.92
N SER A 62 -8.40 22.67 -2.06
CA SER A 62 -7.17 22.94 -1.32
C SER A 62 -5.90 22.86 -2.18
N GLY A 63 -6.00 22.52 -3.47
CA GLY A 63 -4.87 22.33 -4.38
C GLY A 63 -4.18 20.97 -4.25
N HIS A 64 -4.69 20.06 -3.41
CA HIS A 64 -4.14 18.71 -3.27
C HIS A 64 -4.58 17.82 -4.43
N LEU A 65 -3.70 16.91 -4.82
CA LEU A 65 -3.97 15.84 -5.79
C LEU A 65 -4.67 14.69 -5.08
N CYS A 66 -5.90 14.39 -5.48
CA CYS A 66 -6.72 13.30 -4.95
C CYS A 66 -6.76 12.14 -5.94
N TYR A 67 -6.26 10.97 -5.53
CA TYR A 67 -6.24 9.73 -6.32
C TYR A 67 -6.29 8.51 -5.40
N HIS A 68 -6.24 7.30 -5.96
CA HIS A 68 -6.16 6.06 -5.18
C HIS A 68 -5.05 5.13 -5.66
N ALA A 69 -4.63 4.24 -4.78
CA ALA A 69 -3.74 3.12 -5.07
C ALA A 69 -4.05 1.97 -4.11
N ALA A 70 -4.28 0.77 -4.65
CA ALA A 70 -4.86 -0.35 -3.90
C ALA A 70 -6.15 0.06 -3.16
N ALA A 71 -6.34 -0.37 -1.92
CA ALA A 71 -7.45 0.00 -1.04
C ALA A 71 -7.36 1.42 -0.43
N LEU A 72 -6.44 2.28 -0.90
CA LEU A 72 -6.11 3.53 -0.23
C LEU A 72 -6.48 4.78 -1.04
N GLY A 73 -7.26 5.67 -0.44
CA GLY A 73 -7.47 7.03 -0.95
C GLY A 73 -6.32 7.94 -0.53
N ILE A 74 -5.79 8.73 -1.45
CA ILE A 74 -4.60 9.57 -1.24
C ILE A 74 -4.93 11.02 -1.60
N ALA A 75 -4.63 11.95 -0.69
CA ALA A 75 -4.58 13.39 -0.96
C ALA A 75 -3.13 13.88 -0.77
N MET A 76 -2.50 14.31 -1.86
CA MET A 76 -1.09 14.68 -1.91
C MET A 76 -0.91 16.16 -2.21
N HIS A 77 -0.08 16.85 -1.43
CA HIS A 77 0.33 18.21 -1.75
C HIS A 77 1.32 18.19 -2.93
N PRO A 78 1.09 18.92 -4.04
CA PRO A 78 1.91 18.79 -5.25
C PRO A 78 3.36 19.24 -5.06
N THR A 79 3.60 20.32 -4.31
CA THR A 79 4.96 20.86 -4.07
C THR A 79 5.73 20.11 -2.99
N THR A 80 5.15 19.96 -1.79
CA THR A 80 5.84 19.32 -0.66
C THR A 80 5.83 17.81 -0.75
N ARG A 81 5.04 17.22 -1.66
CA ARG A 81 4.85 15.79 -1.86
C ARG A 81 4.32 15.05 -0.61
N LYS A 82 3.87 15.76 0.42
CA LYS A 82 3.28 15.13 1.61
C LYS A 82 1.94 14.49 1.26
N GLN A 83 1.71 13.27 1.74
CA GLN A 83 0.50 12.49 1.50
C GLN A 83 -0.34 12.37 2.78
N THR A 84 -1.65 12.38 2.61
CA THR A 84 -2.64 12.03 3.63
C THR A 84 -3.55 10.94 3.09
N PHE A 85 -4.02 10.06 3.97
CA PHE A 85 -4.56 8.77 3.56
C PHE A 85 -5.94 8.50 4.13
N PHE A 86 -6.82 7.93 3.31
CA PHE A 86 -8.10 7.35 3.70
C PHE A 86 -8.02 5.82 3.63
N ARG A 87 -8.29 5.16 4.76
CA ARG A 87 -8.10 3.70 4.99
C ARG A 87 -9.41 2.95 5.26
N GLY A 88 -10.51 3.40 4.67
CA GLY A 88 -11.84 2.85 4.95
C GLY A 88 -12.18 1.56 4.19
N HIS A 89 -11.46 1.27 3.11
CA HIS A 89 -11.73 0.12 2.24
C HIS A 89 -10.92 -1.10 2.66
N SER A 90 -11.48 -2.27 2.42
CA SER A 90 -10.88 -3.58 2.68
C SER A 90 -10.34 -4.24 1.41
N ASP A 91 -10.80 -3.81 0.24
CA ASP A 91 -10.34 -4.26 -1.07
C ASP A 91 -9.95 -3.06 -1.97
N ASP A 92 -9.46 -3.36 -3.17
CA ASP A 92 -9.00 -2.36 -4.14
C ASP A 92 -10.07 -1.31 -4.45
N ILE A 93 -9.70 -0.02 -4.33
CA ILE A 93 -10.56 1.07 -4.80
C ILE A 93 -10.59 1.01 -6.33
N MET A 94 -11.80 0.95 -6.89
CA MET A 94 -12.04 0.86 -8.33
C MET A 94 -12.51 2.18 -8.94
N CYS A 95 -13.09 3.07 -8.14
CA CYS A 95 -13.58 4.36 -8.62
C CYS A 95 -13.41 5.52 -7.61
N LEU A 96 -13.33 6.74 -8.16
CA LEU A 96 -13.21 7.98 -7.41
C LEU A 96 -14.06 9.08 -8.06
N ALA A 97 -14.77 9.86 -7.25
CA ALA A 97 -15.55 11.02 -7.72
C ALA A 97 -15.33 12.24 -6.82
N MET A 98 -14.96 13.36 -7.42
CA MET A 98 -14.84 14.65 -6.73
C MET A 98 -16.19 15.36 -6.72
N HIS A 99 -16.66 15.78 -5.54
CA HIS A 99 -17.86 16.61 -5.42
C HIS A 99 -17.63 17.98 -6.11
N PRO A 100 -18.62 18.61 -6.78
CA PRO A 100 -18.41 19.84 -7.55
C PRO A 100 -17.84 21.03 -6.75
N ARG A 101 -18.02 21.03 -5.42
CA ARG A 101 -17.44 22.04 -4.53
C ARG A 101 -15.93 21.85 -4.29
N GLY A 102 -15.39 20.66 -4.58
CA GLY A 102 -13.97 20.32 -4.52
C GLY A 102 -13.45 19.98 -3.12
N ASP A 103 -14.31 19.83 -2.12
CA ASP A 103 -13.95 19.59 -0.72
C ASP A 103 -14.22 18.15 -0.24
N LEU A 104 -14.96 17.37 -1.03
CA LEU A 104 -15.32 15.99 -0.72
C LEU A 104 -14.98 15.07 -1.89
N VAL A 105 -14.47 13.89 -1.56
CA VAL A 105 -14.17 12.83 -2.51
C VAL A 105 -14.92 11.58 -2.08
N ALA A 106 -15.67 10.99 -3.00
CA ALA A 106 -16.27 9.67 -2.86
C ALA A 106 -15.37 8.62 -3.52
N THR A 107 -15.25 7.44 -2.91
CA THR A 107 -14.49 6.30 -3.42
C THR A 107 -15.32 5.03 -3.25
N GLY A 108 -15.14 4.05 -4.14
CA GLY A 108 -15.79 2.75 -4.06
C GLY A 108 -14.81 1.60 -4.30
N GLU A 109 -14.96 0.54 -3.51
CA GLU A 109 -14.38 -0.79 -3.69
C GLU A 109 -15.33 -1.67 -4.51
#